data_AF-A0A9D3NG54-F1
#
_entry.id   AF-A0A9D3NG54-F1
#
_cell.length_a   1.000
_cell.length_b   1.000
_cell.length_c   1.000
_cell.angle_alpha   90.00
_cell.angle_beta   90.00
_cell.angle_gamma   90.00
#
_symmetry.space_group_name_H-M   'P 1'
#
loop_
_entity.id
_entity.type
_entity.pdbx_description
1 polymer ?
#
loop_
_entity_poly.entity_id
_entity_poly.type
_entity_poly.pdbx_seq_one_letter_code
_entity_poly.pdbx_strand_id
1 'polypeptide(L)'
;MSRSRLWPIRSEQRSEHLIGQKVLINLLQGSSMDLVLNFADSHFFTPFVYPTSWPEDEPLRQIIGLLVVTNLGAAVLYLGLGALSYFFIFDHNFMKHPQFLENQVRREIKYAITSLPWISIPTVALFFAEVRGYSKLYDNVSESPLGWPGLIFSMFSFLFFTDMCIYWIHRFLHHKLIYKHFHKPHHIWKVPTPFASHAFHPVDGFLQGLPYHIYPFLFPLQKVLYLGLYVFVNIWTISIHDGDYRVPRVMEKFINGAAHHTDHHLFFDYNYGQYFTLWDRLGGSYRHPSALMGKGPLDFIKNLKSSSAGHANGKEE
;
A
#
# COMPACT_ATOMS: atom_id res chain seq x y z
N MET A 1 -17.19 45.32 48.60
CA MET A 1 -16.91 43.90 48.90
C MET A 1 -17.45 43.04 47.77
N SER A 2 -16.59 42.13 47.30
CA SER A 2 -16.66 41.21 46.16
C SER A 2 -18.03 40.61 45.78
N ARG A 3 -18.38 40.66 44.48
CA ARG A 3 -19.30 39.69 43.84
C ARG A 3 -18.46 38.73 43.00
N SER A 4 -18.44 37.47 43.40
CA SER A 4 -17.75 36.36 42.75
C SER A 4 -18.45 35.97 41.43
N ARG A 5 -17.65 35.84 40.35
CA ARG A 5 -18.06 35.18 39.10
C ARG A 5 -17.99 33.67 39.29
N LEU A 6 -19.09 32.97 39.07
CA LEU A 6 -19.09 31.52 38.87
C LEU A 6 -18.94 31.24 37.37
N TRP A 7 -17.84 30.58 37.00
CA TRP A 7 -17.56 30.09 35.65
C TRP A 7 -18.22 28.71 35.45
N PRO A 8 -18.79 28.38 34.28
CA PRO A 8 -19.38 27.06 34.07
C PRO A 8 -18.29 26.06 33.65
N ILE A 9 -17.89 25.16 34.56
CA ILE A 9 -16.94 24.06 34.30
C ILE A 9 -17.70 22.74 33.95
N ARG A 10 -19.04 22.76 33.91
CA ARG A 10 -19.86 21.53 33.85
C ARG A 10 -20.12 20.94 32.46
N SER A 11 -19.83 21.62 31.35
CA SER A 11 -20.18 21.13 30.01
C SER A 11 -19.15 20.13 29.44
N GLU A 12 -17.85 20.38 29.63
CA GLU A 12 -16.77 19.54 29.08
C GLU A 12 -16.70 18.16 29.74
N GLN A 13 -16.80 18.09 31.08
CA GLN A 13 -16.82 16.79 31.78
C GLN A 13 -18.03 15.93 31.39
N ARG A 14 -19.15 16.55 31.00
CA ARG A 14 -20.36 15.83 30.60
C ARG A 14 -20.22 15.28 29.18
N SER A 15 -19.56 15.99 28.26
CA SER A 15 -19.28 15.48 26.92
C SER A 15 -18.25 14.35 26.96
N GLU A 16 -17.18 14.46 27.74
CA GLU A 16 -16.19 13.39 27.89
C GLU A 16 -16.81 12.12 28.49
N HIS A 17 -17.68 12.27 29.50
CA HIS A 17 -18.36 11.14 30.11
C HIS A 17 -19.35 10.45 29.16
N LEU A 18 -20.04 11.21 28.30
CA LEU A 18 -20.96 10.68 27.28
C LEU A 18 -20.21 10.01 26.11
N ILE A 19 -19.04 10.53 25.72
CA ILE A 19 -18.15 9.89 24.74
C ILE A 19 -17.64 8.56 25.31
N GLY A 20 -17.17 8.56 26.56
CA GLY A 20 -16.71 7.34 27.25
C GLY A 20 -17.80 6.27 27.38
N GLN A 21 -19.04 6.66 27.69
CA GLN A 21 -20.18 5.73 27.75
C GLN A 21 -20.57 5.19 26.37
N LYS A 22 -20.54 5.99 25.30
CA LYS A 22 -20.82 5.52 23.94
C LYS A 22 -19.75 4.56 23.42
N VAL A 23 -18.48 4.85 23.68
CA VAL A 23 -17.36 3.93 23.36
C VAL A 23 -17.57 2.61 24.09
N LEU A 24 -17.94 2.65 25.38
CA LEU A 24 -18.20 1.45 26.16
C LEU A 24 -19.43 0.67 25.64
N ILE A 25 -20.50 1.34 25.22
CA ILE A 25 -21.69 0.69 24.63
C ILE A 25 -21.37 0.05 23.27
N ASN A 26 -20.60 0.70 22.41
CA ASN A 26 -20.16 0.12 21.12
C ASN A 26 -19.22 -1.08 21.33
N LEU A 27 -18.35 -1.02 22.35
CA LEU A 27 -17.52 -2.15 22.77
C LEU A 27 -18.37 -3.31 23.34
N LEU A 28 -19.47 -3.02 24.04
CA LEU A 28 -20.36 -4.03 24.63
C LEU A 28 -21.39 -4.59 23.65
N GLN A 29 -21.74 -3.87 22.59
CA GLN A 29 -22.72 -4.28 21.58
C GLN A 29 -22.11 -5.01 20.37
N GLY A 30 -20.80 -5.23 20.34
CA GLY A 30 -20.15 -5.87 19.19
C GLY A 30 -20.46 -5.11 17.91
N SER A 31 -20.33 -3.78 17.93
CA SER A 31 -20.65 -2.95 16.77
C SER A 31 -19.80 -3.41 15.59
N SER A 32 -20.44 -3.97 14.56
CA SER A 32 -19.82 -4.49 13.33
C SER A 32 -19.13 -3.41 12.48
N MET A 33 -18.97 -2.20 13.01
CA MET A 33 -18.31 -1.10 12.34
C MET A 33 -16.78 -1.29 12.34
N ASP A 34 -16.18 -0.92 11.22
CA ASP A 34 -14.73 -0.92 11.02
C ASP A 34 -14.02 -0.05 12.08
N LEU A 35 -12.86 -0.51 12.57
CA LEU A 35 -12.10 0.17 13.63
C LEU A 35 -11.74 1.61 13.24
N VAL A 36 -11.40 1.82 11.97
CA VAL A 36 -10.94 3.12 11.47
C VAL A 36 -12.12 4.06 11.29
N LEU A 37 -13.21 3.60 10.68
CA LEU A 37 -14.42 4.41 10.51
C LEU A 37 -15.03 4.80 11.88
N ASN A 38 -15.11 3.87 12.82
CA ASN A 38 -15.55 4.15 14.19
C ASN A 38 -14.69 5.21 14.87
N PHE A 39 -13.36 5.11 14.73
CA PHE A 39 -12.45 6.09 15.29
C PHE A 39 -12.66 7.48 14.65
N ALA A 40 -12.77 7.53 13.32
CA ALA A 40 -13.01 8.78 12.58
C ALA A 40 -14.36 9.40 12.93
N ASP A 41 -15.43 8.61 13.05
CA ASP A 41 -16.74 9.10 13.46
C ASP A 41 -16.72 9.66 14.87
N SER A 42 -16.19 8.91 15.84
CA SER A 42 -16.17 9.32 17.25
C SER A 42 -15.32 10.57 17.53
N HIS A 43 -14.19 10.74 16.84
CA HIS A 43 -13.24 11.82 17.12
C HIS A 43 -13.31 13.00 16.15
N PHE A 44 -13.89 12.81 14.96
CA PHE A 44 -13.85 13.84 13.92
C PHE A 44 -15.19 14.07 13.23
N PHE A 45 -15.80 13.05 12.61
CA PHE A 45 -16.99 13.28 11.80
C PHE A 45 -18.23 13.62 12.63
N THR A 46 -18.54 12.88 13.69
CA THR A 46 -19.70 13.17 14.56
C THR A 46 -19.57 14.53 15.26
N PRO A 47 -18.41 14.92 15.82
CA PRO A 47 -18.30 16.20 16.52
C PRO A 47 -18.25 17.43 15.61
N PHE A 48 -17.68 17.31 14.39
CA PHE A 48 -17.32 18.49 13.59
C PHE A 48 -17.91 18.54 12.17
N VAL A 49 -18.35 17.41 11.60
CA VAL A 49 -18.73 17.34 10.18
C VAL A 49 -20.22 17.06 10.00
N TYR A 50 -20.73 15.98 10.60
CA TYR A 50 -22.12 15.58 10.42
C TYR A 50 -23.03 16.18 11.49
N PRO A 51 -24.24 16.63 11.12
CA PRO A 51 -25.22 17.09 12.11
C PRO A 51 -25.67 15.92 12.97
N THR A 52 -26.08 16.19 14.21
CA THR A 52 -26.59 15.18 15.15
C THR A 52 -27.81 14.42 14.63
N SER A 53 -28.49 14.94 13.61
CA SER A 53 -29.63 14.32 12.93
C SER A 53 -29.25 13.26 11.90
N TRP A 54 -27.96 13.06 11.58
CA TRP A 54 -27.49 12.07 10.61
C TRP A 54 -26.79 10.90 11.33
N PRO A 55 -27.45 9.74 11.50
CA PRO A 55 -26.93 8.61 12.29
C PRO A 55 -25.65 7.98 11.73
N GLU A 56 -24.79 7.43 12.61
CA GLU A 56 -23.52 6.75 12.28
C GLU A 56 -23.70 5.45 11.46
N ASP A 57 -24.85 4.81 11.58
CA ASP A 57 -25.21 3.57 10.88
C ASP A 57 -25.85 3.81 9.50
N GLU A 58 -26.05 5.07 9.12
CA GLU A 58 -26.67 5.44 7.85
C GLU A 58 -25.72 5.14 6.67
N PRO A 59 -26.18 4.40 5.64
CA PRO A 59 -25.33 3.97 4.52
C PRO A 59 -24.58 5.07 3.78
N LEU A 60 -25.25 6.16 3.41
CA LEU A 60 -24.62 7.26 2.68
C LEU A 60 -23.54 7.96 3.51
N ARG A 61 -23.78 8.15 4.82
CA ARG A 61 -22.78 8.67 5.75
C ARG A 61 -21.55 7.77 5.81
N GLN A 62 -21.76 6.46 5.95
CA GLN A 62 -20.68 5.47 6.01
C GLN A 62 -19.87 5.48 4.72
N ILE A 63 -20.53 5.50 3.55
CA ILE A 63 -19.86 5.54 2.25
C ILE A 63 -19.02 6.82 2.10
N ILE A 64 -19.56 7.99 2.46
CA ILE A 64 -18.82 9.26 2.39
C ILE A 64 -17.63 9.26 3.37
N GLY A 65 -17.85 8.80 4.60
CA GLY A 65 -16.80 8.67 5.61
C GLY A 65 -15.67 7.74 5.14
N LEU A 66 -16.03 6.58 4.60
CA LEU A 66 -15.08 5.62 4.04
C LEU A 66 -14.31 6.20 2.86
N LEU A 67 -14.96 6.93 1.94
CA LEU A 67 -14.27 7.62 0.84
C LEU A 67 -13.24 8.62 1.35
N VAL A 68 -13.59 9.45 2.33
CA VAL A 68 -12.68 10.45 2.92
C VAL A 68 -11.51 9.76 3.62
N VAL A 69 -11.79 8.81 4.53
CA VAL A 69 -10.77 8.10 5.30
C VAL A 69 -9.84 7.31 4.39
N THR A 70 -10.38 6.61 3.40
CA THR A 70 -9.59 5.79 2.46
C THR A 70 -8.65 6.66 1.63
N ASN A 71 -9.13 7.78 1.10
CA ASN A 71 -8.30 8.69 0.30
C ASN A 71 -7.22 9.39 1.11
N LEU A 72 -7.56 9.89 2.30
CA LEU A 72 -6.60 10.54 3.19
C LEU A 72 -5.55 9.52 3.68
N GLY A 73 -5.99 8.34 4.13
CA GLY A 73 -5.11 7.26 4.55
C GLY A 73 -4.17 6.80 3.46
N ALA A 74 -4.68 6.56 2.24
CA ALA A 74 -3.87 6.21 1.09
C ALA A 74 -2.85 7.30 0.74
N ALA A 75 -3.26 8.58 0.74
CA ALA A 75 -2.35 9.68 0.46
C ALA A 75 -1.25 9.82 1.54
N VAL A 76 -1.59 9.68 2.82
CA VAL A 76 -0.63 9.75 3.93
C VAL A 76 0.35 8.59 3.89
N LEU A 77 -0.13 7.36 3.69
CA LEU A 77 0.74 6.19 3.59
C LEU A 77 1.65 6.29 2.36
N TYR A 78 1.10 6.61 1.19
CA TYR A 78 1.87 6.74 -0.04
C TYR A 78 2.93 7.85 0.04
N LEU A 79 2.53 9.08 0.39
CA LEU A 79 3.46 10.21 0.44
C LEU A 79 4.45 10.08 1.60
N GLY A 80 3.99 9.62 2.77
CA GLY A 80 4.82 9.44 3.95
C GLY A 80 5.86 8.35 3.77
N LEU A 81 5.44 7.11 3.48
CA LEU A 81 6.36 5.99 3.26
C LEU A 81 7.21 6.19 2.02
N GLY A 82 6.64 6.75 0.94
CA GLY A 82 7.37 7.09 -0.28
C GLY A 82 8.45 8.13 -0.02
N ALA A 83 8.17 9.17 0.76
CA ALA A 83 9.17 10.16 1.16
C ALA A 83 10.26 9.55 2.04
N LEU A 84 9.89 8.72 3.03
CA LEU A 84 10.86 8.04 3.88
C LEU A 84 11.81 7.17 3.04
N SER A 85 11.28 6.35 2.14
CA SER A 85 12.11 5.54 1.24
C SER A 85 12.95 6.43 0.31
N TYR A 86 12.37 7.47 -0.29
CA TYR A 86 13.07 8.37 -1.20
C TYR A 86 14.24 9.10 -0.54
N PHE A 87 14.07 9.64 0.66
CA PHE A 87 15.11 10.43 1.32
C PHE A 87 16.16 9.58 2.04
N PHE A 88 15.79 8.40 2.56
CA PHE A 88 16.67 7.61 3.42
C PHE A 88 17.19 6.31 2.79
N ILE A 89 16.55 5.79 1.74
CA ILE A 89 16.88 4.48 1.15
C ILE A 89 17.30 4.63 -0.32
N PHE A 90 16.55 5.39 -1.11
CA PHE A 90 16.75 5.48 -2.57
C PHE A 90 18.11 6.09 -2.95
N ASP A 91 18.89 5.36 -3.75
CA ASP A 91 20.14 5.87 -4.32
C ASP A 91 19.85 6.87 -5.46
N HIS A 92 20.02 8.16 -5.19
CA HIS A 92 19.76 9.22 -6.16
C HIS A 92 20.66 9.16 -7.41
N ASN A 93 21.69 8.30 -7.44
CA ASN A 93 22.43 8.03 -8.67
C ASN A 93 21.57 7.38 -9.76
N PHE A 94 20.51 6.65 -9.42
CA PHE A 94 19.55 6.12 -10.41
C PHE A 94 19.00 7.21 -11.33
N MET A 95 18.86 8.45 -10.83
CA MET A 95 18.37 9.59 -11.60
C MET A 95 19.30 10.02 -12.75
N LYS A 96 20.54 9.51 -12.78
CA LYS A 96 21.52 9.76 -13.85
C LYS A 96 21.41 8.72 -14.98
N HIS A 97 20.56 7.71 -14.84
CA HIS A 97 20.38 6.69 -15.86
C HIS A 97 19.71 7.30 -17.11
N PRO A 98 20.13 6.98 -18.35
CA PRO A 98 19.55 7.57 -19.56
C PRO A 98 18.06 7.29 -19.79
N GLN A 99 17.53 6.26 -19.14
CA GLN A 99 16.09 5.94 -19.18
C GLN A 99 15.30 6.57 -18.02
N PHE A 100 15.95 7.31 -17.13
CA PHE A 100 15.27 8.12 -16.12
C PHE A 100 14.63 9.33 -16.78
N LEU A 101 13.34 9.53 -16.58
CA LEU A 101 12.58 10.55 -17.29
C LEU A 101 12.76 11.93 -16.66
N GLU A 102 12.61 12.97 -17.48
CA GLU A 102 12.58 14.34 -16.97
C GLU A 102 11.39 14.53 -16.01
N ASN A 103 11.65 15.19 -14.86
CA ASN A 103 10.69 15.44 -13.79
C ASN A 103 9.97 14.18 -13.30
N GLN A 104 10.59 13.01 -13.41
CA GLN A 104 9.96 11.71 -13.15
C GLN A 104 9.29 11.64 -11.78
N VAL A 105 9.99 11.98 -10.69
CA VAL A 105 9.43 11.94 -9.32
C VAL A 105 8.13 12.75 -9.21
N ARG A 106 8.10 13.97 -9.75
CA ARG A 106 6.90 14.82 -9.75
C ARG A 106 5.77 14.19 -10.57
N ARG A 107 6.11 13.55 -11.70
CA ARG A 107 5.13 12.89 -12.57
C ARG A 107 4.56 11.63 -11.94
N GLU A 108 5.38 10.84 -11.27
CA GLU A 108 4.98 9.66 -10.48
C GLU A 108 4.00 10.07 -9.37
N ILE A 109 4.39 11.05 -8.54
CA ILE A 109 3.53 11.58 -7.46
C ILE A 109 2.22 12.12 -8.01
N LYS A 110 2.28 12.95 -9.07
CA LYS A 110 1.07 13.51 -9.69
C LYS A 110 0.17 12.38 -10.18
N TYR A 111 0.71 11.38 -10.85
CA TYR A 111 -0.09 10.30 -11.41
C TYR A 111 -0.76 9.47 -10.31
N ALA A 112 -0.01 9.08 -9.28
CA ALA A 112 -0.54 8.36 -8.13
C ALA A 112 -1.67 9.13 -7.44
N ILE A 113 -1.44 10.40 -7.07
CA ILE A 113 -2.45 11.22 -6.36
C ILE A 113 -3.70 11.45 -7.22
N THR A 114 -3.58 11.52 -8.55
CA THR A 114 -4.75 11.59 -9.43
C THR A 114 -5.48 10.26 -9.58
N SER A 115 -4.80 9.12 -9.47
CA SER A 115 -5.37 7.78 -9.63
C SER A 115 -6.05 7.25 -8.36
N LEU A 116 -5.49 7.56 -7.17
CA LEU A 116 -5.97 7.03 -5.88
C LEU A 116 -7.48 7.25 -5.63
N PRO A 117 -8.08 8.43 -5.91
CA PRO A 117 -9.52 8.62 -5.75
C PRO A 117 -10.36 7.67 -6.60
N TRP A 118 -9.94 7.39 -7.83
CA TRP A 118 -10.66 6.47 -8.71
C TRP A 118 -10.53 5.02 -8.27
N ILE A 119 -9.39 4.63 -7.71
CA ILE A 119 -9.18 3.30 -7.11
C ILE A 119 -10.05 3.15 -5.87
N SER A 120 -10.16 4.21 -5.07
CA SER A 120 -10.92 4.18 -3.82
C SER A 120 -12.40 3.89 -4.00
N ILE A 121 -13.02 4.26 -5.13
CA ILE A 121 -14.46 4.07 -5.37
C ILE A 121 -14.88 2.59 -5.25
N PRO A 122 -14.32 1.66 -6.07
CA PRO A 122 -14.65 0.25 -5.93
C PRO A 122 -14.10 -0.38 -4.64
N THR A 123 -12.98 0.12 -4.11
CA THR A 123 -12.45 -0.34 -2.80
C THR A 123 -13.40 -0.01 -1.65
N VAL A 124 -14.02 1.18 -1.65
CA VAL A 124 -14.99 1.58 -0.63
C VAL A 124 -16.25 0.72 -0.69
N ALA A 125 -16.64 0.20 -1.85
CA ALA A 125 -17.74 -0.76 -1.92
C ALA A 125 -17.42 -2.04 -1.11
N LEU A 126 -16.16 -2.51 -1.14
CA LEU A 126 -15.69 -3.64 -0.34
C LEU A 126 -15.65 -3.28 1.15
N PHE A 127 -15.06 -2.15 1.52
CA PHE A 127 -15.03 -1.68 2.91
C PHE A 127 -16.43 -1.44 3.49
N PHE A 128 -17.34 -0.93 2.68
CA PHE A 128 -18.72 -0.78 3.08
C PHE A 128 -19.34 -2.16 3.37
N ALA A 129 -19.13 -3.15 2.50
CA ALA A 129 -19.58 -4.51 2.76
C ALA A 129 -18.96 -5.11 4.04
N GLU A 130 -17.68 -4.83 4.33
CA GLU A 130 -17.02 -5.21 5.59
C GLU A 130 -17.71 -4.57 6.80
N VAL A 131 -17.96 -3.25 6.78
CA VAL A 131 -18.67 -2.50 7.82
C VAL A 131 -20.11 -3.00 8.02
N ARG A 132 -20.74 -3.53 6.97
CA ARG A 132 -22.07 -4.14 7.02
C ARG A 132 -22.04 -5.60 7.51
N GLY A 133 -20.87 -6.13 7.87
CA GLY A 133 -20.74 -7.48 8.44
C GLY A 133 -20.76 -8.61 7.40
N TYR A 134 -20.53 -8.32 6.12
CA TYR A 134 -20.46 -9.36 5.07
C TYR A 134 -19.10 -10.06 4.98
N SER A 135 -18.08 -9.57 5.69
CA SER A 135 -16.76 -10.20 5.77
C SER A 135 -16.66 -11.15 6.96
N LYS A 136 -15.58 -11.93 7.02
CA LYS A 136 -15.21 -12.81 8.12
C LYS A 136 -14.21 -12.15 9.08
N LEU A 137 -14.19 -10.82 9.12
CA LEU A 137 -13.36 -10.07 10.05
C LEU A 137 -13.87 -10.27 11.48
N TYR A 138 -12.95 -10.45 12.42
CA TYR A 138 -13.27 -10.61 13.84
C TYR A 138 -12.39 -9.70 14.71
N ASP A 139 -12.90 -9.36 15.89
CA ASP A 139 -12.31 -8.33 16.74
C ASP A 139 -11.19 -8.89 17.62
N ASN A 140 -11.45 -9.97 18.35
CA ASN A 140 -10.56 -10.47 19.39
C ASN A 140 -9.86 -11.78 19.00
N VAL A 141 -8.60 -11.93 19.43
CA VAL A 141 -7.83 -13.16 19.23
C VAL A 141 -8.52 -14.39 19.83
N SER A 142 -9.30 -14.21 20.90
CA SER A 142 -10.07 -15.27 21.54
C SER A 142 -11.20 -15.84 20.69
N GLU A 143 -11.63 -15.14 19.65
CA GLU A 143 -12.64 -15.62 18.69
C GLU A 143 -12.04 -16.61 17.67
N SER A 144 -10.71 -16.63 17.53
CA SER A 144 -10.01 -17.64 16.75
C SER A 144 -9.93 -18.96 17.53
N PRO A 145 -10.38 -20.10 16.97
CA PRO A 145 -10.23 -21.41 17.60
C PRO A 145 -8.76 -21.78 17.91
N LEU A 146 -7.82 -21.18 17.16
CA LEU A 146 -6.39 -21.39 17.30
C LEU A 146 -5.70 -20.28 18.10
N GLY A 147 -6.43 -19.29 18.61
CA GLY A 147 -5.87 -18.14 19.33
C GLY A 147 -4.72 -17.46 18.58
N TRP A 148 -3.62 -17.19 19.28
CA TRP A 148 -2.40 -16.57 18.74
C TRP A 148 -1.75 -17.35 17.59
N PRO A 149 -1.57 -18.69 17.65
CA PRO A 149 -1.17 -19.49 16.50
C PRO A 149 -2.05 -19.27 15.25
N GLY A 150 -3.35 -19.06 15.44
CA GLY A 150 -4.28 -18.74 14.36
C GLY A 150 -3.93 -17.45 13.62
N LEU A 151 -3.48 -16.40 14.34
CA LEU A 151 -3.06 -15.14 13.72
C LEU A 151 -1.82 -15.33 12.84
N ILE A 152 -0.83 -16.10 13.31
CA ILE A 152 0.38 -16.41 12.54
C ILE A 152 0.00 -17.17 11.28
N PHE A 153 -0.89 -18.16 11.40
CA PHE A 153 -1.39 -18.90 10.24
C PHE A 153 -2.14 -17.99 9.26
N SER A 154 -3.05 -17.14 9.73
CA SER A 154 -3.77 -16.16 8.89
C SER A 154 -2.80 -15.21 8.19
N MET A 155 -1.74 -14.75 8.84
CA MET A 155 -0.70 -13.91 8.23
C MET A 155 -0.02 -14.63 7.05
N PHE A 156 0.48 -15.86 7.25
CA PHE A 156 1.11 -16.61 6.16
C PHE A 156 0.11 -16.94 5.05
N SER A 157 -1.10 -17.38 5.41
CA SER A 157 -2.17 -17.65 4.44
C SER A 157 -2.51 -16.41 3.62
N PHE A 158 -2.61 -15.24 4.24
CA PHE A 158 -2.80 -13.96 3.55
C PHE A 158 -1.68 -13.68 2.56
N LEU A 159 -0.42 -13.79 2.99
CA LEU A 159 0.73 -13.53 2.12
C LEU A 159 0.75 -14.48 0.91
N PHE A 160 0.60 -15.80 1.12
CA PHE A 160 0.62 -16.76 0.01
C PHE A 160 -0.59 -16.62 -0.93
N PHE A 161 -1.79 -16.37 -0.37
CA PHE A 161 -2.99 -16.15 -1.18
C PHE A 161 -2.85 -14.91 -2.04
N THR A 162 -2.44 -13.79 -1.43
CA THR A 162 -2.34 -12.51 -2.13
C THR A 162 -1.20 -12.53 -3.15
N ASP A 163 -0.05 -13.13 -2.84
CA ASP A 163 1.05 -13.32 -3.79
C ASP A 163 0.60 -14.10 -5.04
N MET A 164 -0.14 -15.20 -4.85
CA MET A 164 -0.67 -16.01 -5.95
C MET A 164 -1.61 -15.19 -6.84
N CYS A 165 -2.60 -14.54 -6.24
CA CYS A 165 -3.61 -13.79 -6.99
C CYS A 165 -2.96 -12.62 -7.73
N ILE A 166 -2.07 -11.88 -7.07
CA ILE A 166 -1.37 -10.74 -7.68
C ILE A 166 -0.49 -11.19 -8.82
N TYR A 167 0.26 -12.29 -8.65
CA TYR A 167 1.07 -12.84 -9.75
C TYR A 167 0.23 -13.08 -11.02
N TRP A 168 -0.94 -13.70 -10.90
CA TRP A 168 -1.80 -13.96 -12.06
C TRP A 168 -2.45 -12.69 -12.62
N ILE A 169 -2.88 -11.78 -11.75
CA ILE A 169 -3.44 -10.48 -12.16
C ILE A 169 -2.39 -9.65 -12.89
N HIS A 170 -1.17 -9.59 -12.35
CA HIS A 170 -0.06 -8.86 -12.91
C HIS A 170 0.35 -9.44 -14.27
N ARG A 171 0.49 -10.77 -14.36
CA ARG A 171 0.74 -11.45 -15.64
C ARG A 171 -0.39 -11.21 -16.67
N PHE A 172 -1.64 -11.18 -16.21
CA PHE A 172 -2.79 -10.83 -17.06
C PHE A 172 -2.75 -9.37 -17.54
N LEU A 173 -2.33 -8.44 -16.68
CA LEU A 173 -2.15 -7.03 -17.04
C LEU A 173 -1.05 -6.85 -18.11
N HIS A 174 -0.06 -7.73 -18.15
CA HIS A 174 0.95 -7.81 -19.22
C HIS A 174 0.47 -8.47 -20.51
N HIS A 175 -0.72 -9.05 -20.54
CA HIS A 175 -1.27 -9.60 -21.78
C HIS A 175 -1.42 -8.52 -22.84
N LYS A 176 -1.01 -8.81 -24.09
CA LYS A 176 -0.91 -7.87 -25.22
C LYS A 176 -2.15 -6.96 -25.46
N LEU A 177 -3.34 -7.45 -25.13
CA LEU A 177 -4.60 -6.71 -25.30
C LEU A 177 -4.88 -5.72 -24.15
N ILE A 178 -4.33 -5.99 -22.98
CA ILE A 178 -4.60 -5.29 -21.71
C ILE A 178 -3.48 -4.29 -21.41
N TYR A 179 -2.23 -4.71 -21.62
CA TYR A 179 -1.01 -3.96 -21.26
C TYR A 179 -1.05 -2.51 -21.71
N LYS A 180 -1.28 -2.25 -23.01
CA LYS A 180 -1.23 -0.89 -23.56
C LYS A 180 -2.18 0.08 -22.85
N HIS A 181 -3.31 -0.41 -22.35
CA HIS A 181 -4.39 0.42 -21.80
C HIS A 181 -4.22 0.68 -20.31
N PHE A 182 -3.83 -0.34 -19.55
CA PHE A 182 -3.89 -0.26 -18.08
C PHE A 182 -2.52 -0.30 -17.42
N HIS A 183 -1.59 -1.12 -17.93
CA HIS A 183 -0.34 -1.39 -17.21
C HIS A 183 0.89 -0.70 -17.81
N LYS A 184 0.88 -0.42 -19.12
CA LYS A 184 1.91 0.39 -19.79
C LYS A 184 2.15 1.74 -19.09
N PRO A 185 1.13 2.47 -18.59
CA PRO A 185 1.35 3.72 -17.86
C PRO A 185 2.22 3.56 -16.60
N HIS A 186 2.20 2.41 -15.95
CA HIS A 186 3.12 2.10 -14.85
C HIS A 186 4.53 1.79 -15.38
N HIS A 187 4.61 1.02 -16.45
CA HIS A 187 5.85 0.60 -17.08
C HIS A 187 6.63 1.68 -17.86
N ILE A 188 6.12 2.91 -17.93
CA ILE A 188 6.91 4.02 -18.47
C ILE A 188 8.08 4.38 -17.52
N TRP A 189 7.97 4.04 -16.23
CA TRP A 189 8.98 4.27 -15.19
C TRP A 189 10.04 3.15 -15.19
N LYS A 190 10.81 3.01 -16.28
CA LYS A 190 11.77 1.90 -16.46
C LYS A 190 12.83 1.79 -15.36
N VAL A 191 13.29 2.94 -14.85
CA VAL A 191 14.13 3.03 -13.66
C VAL A 191 13.27 3.72 -12.61
N PRO A 192 12.46 2.98 -11.85
CA PRO A 192 11.47 3.56 -10.95
C PRO A 192 12.13 4.27 -9.77
N THR A 193 11.38 5.18 -9.15
CA THR A 193 11.64 5.62 -7.78
C THR A 193 10.60 5.01 -6.83
N PRO A 194 10.75 5.15 -5.49
CA PRO A 194 9.73 4.70 -4.54
C PRO A 194 8.33 5.26 -4.85
N PHE A 195 8.24 6.44 -5.47
CA PHE A 195 6.97 7.06 -5.84
C PHE A 195 6.31 6.42 -7.07
N ALA A 196 7.03 5.63 -7.87
CA ALA A 196 6.46 4.85 -8.98
C ALA A 196 5.51 3.74 -8.50
N SER A 197 5.66 3.31 -7.24
CA SER A 197 4.95 2.19 -6.63
C SER A 197 3.42 2.25 -6.74
N HIS A 198 2.85 3.45 -6.75
CA HIS A 198 1.41 3.69 -6.89
C HIS A 198 1.04 4.53 -8.12
N ALA A 199 2.03 4.79 -8.99
CA ALA A 199 1.86 5.61 -10.19
C ALA A 199 1.37 4.76 -11.38
N PHE A 200 0.17 4.20 -11.25
CA PHE A 200 -0.48 3.33 -12.23
C PHE A 200 -1.89 3.80 -12.60
N HIS A 201 -2.47 3.18 -13.63
CA HIS A 201 -3.85 3.43 -14.03
C HIS A 201 -4.81 2.96 -12.91
N PRO A 202 -5.97 3.60 -12.70
CA PRO A 202 -6.89 3.19 -11.62
C PRO A 202 -7.35 1.73 -11.69
N VAL A 203 -7.67 1.23 -12.88
CA VAL A 203 -8.03 -0.19 -13.08
C VAL A 203 -6.90 -1.14 -12.70
N ASP A 204 -5.66 -0.77 -13.03
CA ASP A 204 -4.47 -1.56 -12.70
C ASP A 204 -4.29 -1.63 -11.16
N GLY A 205 -4.32 -0.45 -10.52
CA GLY A 205 -4.24 -0.34 -9.07
C GLY A 205 -5.33 -1.11 -8.32
N PHE A 206 -6.58 -0.99 -8.77
CA PHE A 206 -7.69 -1.72 -8.17
C PHE A 206 -7.53 -3.23 -8.34
N LEU A 207 -7.18 -3.71 -9.54
CA LEU A 207 -7.01 -5.13 -9.79
C LEU A 207 -5.87 -5.72 -8.95
N GLN A 208 -4.72 -5.06 -8.89
CA GLN A 208 -3.60 -5.55 -8.08
C GLN A 208 -3.88 -5.45 -6.58
N GLY A 209 -4.65 -4.47 -6.12
CA GLY A 209 -5.06 -4.34 -4.72
C GLY A 209 -6.21 -5.28 -4.28
N LEU A 210 -7.03 -5.74 -5.22
CA LEU A 210 -8.25 -6.52 -4.97
C LEU A 210 -8.02 -7.77 -4.09
N PRO A 211 -6.95 -8.59 -4.28
CA PRO A 211 -6.75 -9.79 -3.48
C PRO A 211 -6.64 -9.52 -1.97
N TYR A 212 -6.09 -8.37 -1.58
CA TYR A 212 -5.99 -7.96 -0.17
C TYR A 212 -7.35 -7.73 0.47
N HIS A 213 -8.31 -7.22 -0.31
CA HIS A 213 -9.66 -6.90 0.15
C HIS A 213 -10.63 -8.07 0.00
N ILE A 214 -10.39 -9.00 -0.91
CA ILE A 214 -11.21 -10.22 -1.05
C ILE A 214 -10.86 -11.27 0.02
N TYR A 215 -9.62 -11.32 0.48
CA TYR A 215 -9.18 -12.28 1.50
C TYR A 215 -10.12 -12.38 2.72
N PRO A 216 -10.49 -11.27 3.41
CA PRO A 216 -11.37 -11.34 4.58
C PRO A 216 -12.81 -11.80 4.28
N PHE A 217 -13.26 -11.82 3.02
CA PHE A 217 -14.55 -12.40 2.66
C PHE A 217 -14.49 -13.94 2.54
N LEU A 218 -13.31 -14.46 2.24
CA LEU A 218 -13.07 -15.90 2.05
C LEU A 218 -12.60 -16.57 3.33
N PHE A 219 -11.71 -15.91 4.08
CA PHE A 219 -11.01 -16.47 5.24
C PHE A 219 -11.18 -15.59 6.48
N PRO A 220 -11.27 -16.18 7.69
CA PRO A 220 -11.25 -15.41 8.93
C PRO A 220 -9.95 -14.63 9.09
N LEU A 221 -10.05 -13.34 9.43
CA LEU A 221 -8.91 -12.48 9.67
C LEU A 221 -9.20 -11.49 10.80
N GLN A 222 -8.27 -11.36 11.75
CA GLN A 222 -8.43 -10.44 12.87
C GLN A 222 -8.25 -8.99 12.39
N LYS A 223 -9.13 -8.07 12.80
CA LYS A 223 -9.15 -6.67 12.29
C LYS A 223 -7.83 -5.92 12.46
N VAL A 224 -7.16 -6.03 13.61
CA VAL A 224 -5.88 -5.34 13.86
C VAL A 224 -4.75 -5.94 13.00
N LEU A 225 -4.71 -7.28 12.85
CA LEU A 225 -3.80 -7.95 11.93
C LEU A 225 -4.06 -7.52 10.49
N TYR A 226 -5.33 -7.37 10.09
CA TYR A 226 -5.67 -6.89 8.75
C TYR A 226 -5.12 -5.48 8.48
N LEU A 227 -5.28 -4.55 9.42
CA LEU A 227 -4.69 -3.21 9.34
C LEU A 227 -3.16 -3.24 9.31
N GLY A 228 -2.53 -4.08 10.14
CA GLY A 228 -1.08 -4.27 10.13
C GLY A 228 -0.56 -4.81 8.80
N LEU A 229 -1.28 -5.77 8.21
CA LEU A 229 -0.98 -6.32 6.89
C LEU A 229 -1.17 -5.26 5.79
N TYR A 230 -2.20 -4.43 5.87
CA TYR A 230 -2.42 -3.32 4.94
C TYR A 230 -1.24 -2.33 4.94
N VAL A 231 -0.73 -1.97 6.11
CA VAL A 231 0.49 -1.13 6.22
C VAL A 231 1.71 -1.86 5.66
N PHE A 232 1.91 -3.14 6.01
CA PHE A 232 3.00 -3.97 5.49
C PHE A 232 2.99 -4.02 3.95
N VAL A 233 1.83 -4.24 3.32
CA VAL A 233 1.68 -4.27 1.86
C VAL A 233 2.13 -2.96 1.23
N ASN A 234 1.80 -1.82 1.83
CA ASN A 234 2.21 -0.51 1.32
C ASN A 234 3.73 -0.33 1.44
N ILE A 235 4.32 -0.69 2.58
CA ILE A 235 5.79 -0.69 2.77
C ILE A 235 6.47 -1.57 1.72
N TRP A 236 5.97 -2.80 1.53
CA TRP A 236 6.52 -3.74 0.58
C TRP A 236 6.45 -3.21 -0.86
N THR A 237 5.27 -2.74 -1.27
CA THR A 237 5.01 -2.19 -2.62
C THR A 237 5.92 -1.01 -2.92
N ILE A 238 6.22 -0.16 -1.94
CA ILE A 238 7.20 0.93 -2.08
C ILE A 238 8.63 0.39 -2.15
N SER A 239 8.99 -0.54 -1.27
CA SER A 239 10.35 -1.09 -1.19
C SER A 239 10.81 -1.79 -2.47
N ILE A 240 9.92 -2.49 -3.18
CA ILE A 240 10.32 -3.14 -4.45
C ILE A 240 10.60 -2.14 -5.59
N HIS A 241 10.33 -0.84 -5.41
CA HIS A 241 10.60 0.22 -6.39
C HIS A 241 11.75 1.16 -5.99
N ASP A 242 12.35 0.98 -4.81
CA ASP A 242 13.35 1.91 -4.28
C ASP A 242 14.79 1.64 -4.77
N GLY A 243 14.98 0.55 -5.53
CA GLY A 243 16.29 0.19 -6.06
C GLY A 243 17.30 -0.29 -5.01
N ASP A 244 16.88 -0.51 -3.76
CA ASP A 244 17.71 -1.13 -2.73
C ASP A 244 17.67 -2.66 -2.85
N TYR A 245 18.70 -3.22 -3.46
CA TYR A 245 18.78 -4.63 -3.80
C TYR A 245 19.19 -5.53 -2.64
N ARG A 246 19.35 -4.99 -1.43
CA ARG A 246 19.80 -5.75 -0.26
C ARG A 246 18.70 -6.69 0.22
N VAL A 247 18.94 -7.99 0.01
CA VAL A 247 18.16 -9.08 0.61
C VAL A 247 19.16 -10.04 1.26
N PRO A 248 18.88 -10.63 2.45
CA PRO A 248 19.76 -11.65 3.01
C PRO A 248 20.02 -12.77 2.01
N ARG A 249 21.29 -13.16 1.82
CA ARG A 249 21.72 -14.08 0.75
C ARG A 249 20.94 -15.40 0.68
N VAL A 250 20.52 -15.92 1.84
CA VAL A 250 19.71 -17.16 1.92
C VAL A 250 18.29 -16.95 1.40
N MET A 251 17.75 -15.74 1.52
CA MET A 251 16.40 -15.36 1.12
C MET A 251 16.32 -14.84 -0.33
N GLU A 252 17.42 -14.46 -0.96
CA GLU A 252 17.46 -14.00 -2.37
C GLU A 252 16.76 -14.97 -3.34
N LYS A 253 16.83 -16.27 -3.07
CA LYS A 253 16.19 -17.29 -3.91
C LYS A 253 14.67 -17.30 -3.80
N PHE A 254 14.11 -16.79 -2.70
CA PHE A 254 12.71 -16.91 -2.34
C PHE A 254 11.97 -15.57 -2.44
N ILE A 255 12.63 -14.45 -2.15
CA ILE A 255 12.04 -13.12 -2.13
C ILE A 255 12.10 -12.47 -3.52
N ASN A 256 10.96 -12.01 -4.01
CA ASN A 256 10.87 -11.09 -5.14
C ASN A 256 11.03 -9.64 -4.61
N GLY A 257 12.28 -9.19 -4.52
CA GLY A 257 12.64 -7.86 -4.00
C GLY A 257 12.93 -6.83 -5.11
N ALA A 258 13.42 -5.65 -4.73
CA ALA A 258 13.66 -4.53 -5.66
C ALA A 258 14.51 -4.86 -6.89
N ALA A 259 15.47 -5.79 -6.76
CA ALA A 259 16.31 -6.22 -7.88
C ALA A 259 15.50 -6.97 -8.95
N HIS A 260 14.59 -7.84 -8.52
CA HIS A 260 13.72 -8.61 -9.41
C HIS A 260 12.71 -7.69 -10.09
N HIS A 261 12.11 -6.77 -9.32
CA HIS A 261 11.12 -5.83 -9.83
C HIS A 261 11.72 -4.74 -10.73
N THR A 262 12.97 -4.31 -10.48
CA THR A 262 13.69 -3.44 -11.43
C THR A 262 13.87 -4.14 -12.78
N ASP A 263 14.29 -5.41 -12.77
CA ASP A 263 14.40 -6.21 -13.99
C ASP A 263 13.05 -6.40 -14.68
N HIS A 264 11.98 -6.56 -13.90
CA HIS A 264 10.62 -6.59 -14.42
C HIS A 264 10.26 -5.30 -15.18
N HIS A 265 10.57 -4.12 -14.63
CA HIS A 265 10.38 -2.83 -15.30
C HIS A 265 11.22 -2.65 -16.57
N LEU A 266 12.41 -3.27 -16.62
CA LEU A 266 13.33 -3.18 -17.77
C LEU A 266 12.99 -4.16 -18.89
N PHE A 267 12.59 -5.38 -18.53
CA PHE A 267 12.46 -6.52 -19.46
C PHE A 267 11.01 -6.99 -19.67
N PHE A 268 10.06 -6.51 -18.87
CA PHE A 268 8.61 -6.71 -18.96
C PHE A 268 8.11 -8.15 -18.73
N ASP A 269 8.77 -9.16 -19.29
CA ASP A 269 8.24 -10.53 -19.38
C ASP A 269 8.56 -11.44 -18.18
N TYR A 270 9.13 -10.90 -17.10
CA TYR A 270 9.71 -11.68 -15.99
C TYR A 270 9.35 -11.14 -14.61
N ASN A 271 9.40 -11.98 -13.58
CA ASN A 271 9.34 -11.61 -12.15
C ASN A 271 8.05 -10.86 -11.73
N TYR A 272 6.87 -11.40 -12.06
CA TYR A 272 5.57 -10.79 -11.76
C TYR A 272 5.12 -10.91 -10.29
N GLY A 273 5.73 -11.80 -9.50
CA GLY A 273 5.33 -12.04 -8.10
C GLY A 273 5.44 -10.79 -7.22
N GLN A 274 4.62 -10.71 -6.18
CA GLN A 274 4.62 -9.55 -5.28
C GLN A 274 5.70 -9.68 -4.23
N TYR A 275 5.70 -10.78 -3.47
CA TYR A 275 6.59 -11.03 -2.34
C TYR A 275 7.60 -12.14 -2.65
N PHE A 276 7.15 -13.19 -3.32
CA PHE A 276 7.93 -14.41 -3.50
C PHE A 276 8.21 -14.70 -4.98
N THR A 277 9.34 -15.36 -5.23
CA THR A 277 9.69 -15.87 -6.58
C THR A 277 8.98 -17.18 -6.91
N LEU A 278 8.20 -17.72 -5.97
CA LEU A 278 7.55 -19.04 -6.09
C LEU A 278 6.71 -19.14 -7.36
N TRP A 279 5.78 -18.20 -7.56
CA TRP A 279 4.87 -18.25 -8.70
C TRP A 279 5.56 -17.97 -10.03
N ASP A 280 6.58 -17.12 -10.02
CA ASP A 280 7.43 -16.92 -11.20
C ASP A 280 8.18 -18.18 -11.61
N ARG A 281 8.66 -18.97 -10.64
CA ARG A 281 9.31 -20.26 -10.91
C ARG A 281 8.30 -21.28 -11.44
N LEU A 282 7.14 -21.38 -10.82
CA LEU A 282 6.08 -22.32 -11.24
C LEU A 282 5.52 -21.95 -12.62
N GLY A 283 5.35 -20.67 -12.90
CA GLY A 283 4.81 -20.18 -14.16
C GLY A 283 5.84 -19.86 -15.24
N GLY A 284 7.12 -20.15 -15.00
CA GLY A 284 8.19 -20.03 -15.99
C GLY A 284 8.59 -18.60 -16.37
N SER A 285 8.32 -17.62 -15.50
CA SER A 285 8.68 -16.21 -15.67
C SER A 285 9.81 -15.75 -14.74
N TYR A 286 10.40 -16.66 -13.97
CA TYR A 286 11.53 -16.32 -13.10
C TYR A 286 12.78 -15.95 -13.91
N ARG A 287 13.37 -14.79 -13.58
CA ARG A 287 14.67 -14.35 -14.06
C ARG A 287 15.54 -13.92 -12.90
N HIS A 288 16.76 -14.44 -12.84
CA HIS A 288 17.75 -13.98 -11.88
C HIS A 288 18.09 -12.50 -12.13
N PRO A 289 18.02 -11.62 -11.12
CA PRO A 289 18.20 -10.18 -11.30
C PRO A 289 19.56 -9.81 -11.90
N SER A 290 19.55 -8.88 -12.86
CA SER A 290 20.75 -8.32 -13.50
C SER A 290 21.64 -7.57 -12.54
N ALA A 291 21.05 -6.84 -11.58
CA ALA A 291 21.78 -6.12 -10.54
C ALA A 291 22.62 -7.02 -9.64
N LEU A 292 22.13 -8.23 -9.32
CA LEU A 292 22.90 -9.22 -8.53
C LEU A 292 24.03 -9.87 -9.35
N MET A 293 24.09 -9.63 -10.65
CA MET A 293 25.17 -10.06 -11.55
C MET A 293 26.11 -8.90 -11.94
N GLY A 294 25.97 -7.72 -11.33
CA GLY A 294 26.76 -6.53 -11.67
C GLY A 294 26.39 -5.93 -13.04
N LYS A 295 25.14 -6.13 -13.48
CA LYS A 295 24.62 -5.65 -14.77
C LYS A 295 23.35 -4.81 -14.63
N GLY A 296 23.09 -4.28 -13.42
CA GLY A 296 21.91 -3.46 -13.14
C GLY A 296 22.09 -2.00 -13.57
N PRO A 297 21.05 -1.16 -13.39
CA PRO A 297 21.12 0.26 -13.78
C PRO A 297 22.24 1.05 -13.08
N LEU A 298 22.53 0.77 -11.79
CA LEU A 298 23.64 1.42 -11.09
C LEU A 298 25.01 1.03 -11.65
N ASP A 299 25.19 -0.23 -12.05
CA ASP A 299 26.44 -0.70 -12.66
C ASP A 299 26.65 -0.05 -14.02
N PHE A 300 25.57 0.08 -14.80
CA PHE A 300 25.59 0.82 -16.06
C PHE A 300 26.06 2.28 -15.85
N ILE A 301 25.52 2.98 -14.85
CA ILE A 301 25.94 4.36 -14.53
C ILE A 301 27.42 4.41 -14.13
N LYS A 302 27.88 3.47 -13.30
CA LYS A 302 29.30 3.39 -12.88
C LYS A 302 30.22 3.18 -14.10
N ASN A 303 29.86 2.29 -15.02
CA ASN A 303 30.64 1.99 -16.22
C ASN A 303 30.70 3.16 -17.22
N LEU A 304 29.65 3.96 -17.33
CA LEU A 304 29.66 5.19 -18.15
C LEU A 304 30.64 6.23 -17.58
N LYS A 305 30.69 6.38 -16.26
CA LYS A 305 31.61 7.31 -15.59
C LYS A 305 33.06 6.88 -15.74
N SER A 306 33.37 5.60 -15.58
CA SER A 306 34.74 5.10 -15.77
C SER A 306 35.21 5.25 -17.22
N SER A 307 34.34 4.96 -18.19
CA SER A 307 34.67 5.11 -19.62
C SER A 307 34.90 6.57 -20.02
N SER A 308 34.12 7.51 -19.47
CA SER A 308 34.30 8.95 -19.74
C SER A 308 35.56 9.53 -19.08
N ALA A 309 35.90 9.09 -17.87
CA ALA A 309 37.14 9.48 -17.19
C ALA A 309 38.39 8.97 -17.93
N GLY A 310 38.38 7.73 -18.44
CA GLY A 310 39.47 7.18 -19.24
C GLY A 310 39.69 7.91 -20.57
N HIS A 311 38.62 8.39 -21.20
CA HIS A 311 38.69 9.20 -22.43
C HIS A 311 39.20 10.63 -22.21
N ALA A 312 39.05 11.19 -20.99
CA ALA A 312 39.58 12.50 -20.66
C ALA A 312 41.10 12.46 -20.42
N ASN A 313 41.61 11.41 -19.77
CA ASN A 313 43.06 11.25 -19.52
C ASN A 313 43.84 10.81 -20.77
N GLY A 314 43.20 10.16 -21.76
CA GLY A 314 43.86 9.75 -23.02
C GLY A 314 43.99 10.85 -24.07
N LYS A 315 43.68 12.11 -23.75
CA LYS A 315 43.85 13.27 -24.64
C LYS A 315 44.97 14.23 -24.19
N GLU A 316 45.73 13.86 -23.17
CA GLU A 316 46.88 14.62 -22.66
C GLU A 316 48.24 13.96 -22.98
N GLU A 317 48.29 12.92 -23.82
CA GLU A 317 49.54 12.31 -24.31
C GLU A 317 49.88 12.70 -25.75
#